data_AF-A0A7C5Y6J6-F1
#
_entry.id   AF-A0A7C5Y6J6-F1
#
_cell.length_a   1.000
_cell.length_b   1.000
_cell.length_c   1.000
_cell.angle_alpha   90.00
_cell.angle_beta   90.00
_cell.angle_gamma   90.00
#
_symmetry.space_group_name_H-M   'P 1'
#
loop_
_entity.id
_entity.type
_entity.pdbx_description
1 polymer ?
#
loop_
_entity_poly.entity_id
_entity_poly.type
_entity_poly.pdbx_seq_one_letter_code
_entity_poly.pdbx_strand_id
1 'polypeptide(L)' 'MFKRIVSVILEHGSCSWGKCYFCGWGKRRVECSLDELKGRIFNLLGSKRREGEIDLLKVFSSGSFLDPKQ' A
#
# COMPACT_ATOMS: atom_id res chain seq x y z
N MET A 1 23.63 -13.23 0.89
CA MET A 1 23.19 -11.82 0.80
C MET A 1 21.71 -11.78 1.15
N PHE A 2 21.33 -11.17 2.27
CA PHE A 2 19.91 -11.06 2.65
C PHE A 2 19.24 -10.01 1.76
N LYS A 3 18.12 -10.35 1.11
CA LYS A 3 17.33 -9.39 0.34
C LYS A 3 16.79 -8.30 1.28
N ARG A 4 17.04 -7.04 0.95
CA ARG A 4 16.48 -5.86 1.61
C ARG A 4 15.08 -5.60 1.07
N ILE A 5 14.12 -6.26 1.72
CA ILE A 5 12.70 -6.17 1.37
C ILE A 5 12.07 -5.04 2.18
N VAL A 6 11.40 -4.13 1.49
CA VAL A 6 10.58 -3.09 2.11
C VAL A 6 9.12 -3.38 1.81
N SER A 7 8.24 -3.13 2.78
CA SER A 7 6.80 -3.31 2.61
C SER A 7 6.08 -2.00 2.90
N VAL A 8 5.05 -1.68 2.12
CA VAL A 8 4.18 -0.54 2.33
C VAL A 8 2.72 -0.97 2.19
N ILE A 9 1.86 -0.44 3.05
CA ILE A 9 0.41 -0.61 2.95
C ILE A 9 -0.19 0.72 2.49
N LEU A 10 -0.91 0.68 1.38
CA LEU A 10 -1.60 1.82 0.78
C LEU A 10 -3.10 1.61 0.97
N GLU A 11 -3.70 2.42 1.83
CA GLU A 11 -5.12 2.31 2.17
C GLU A 11 -5.87 3.51 1.62
N HIS A 12 -6.89 3.27 0.80
CA HIS A 12 -7.80 4.28 0.27
C HIS A 12 -9.20 3.71 0.09
N GLY A 13 -10.21 4.50 0.47
CA GLY A 13 -11.60 4.15 0.35
C GLY A 13 -11.93 2.89 1.14
N SER A 14 -12.78 2.05 0.55
CA SER A 14 -13.14 0.73 1.07
C SER A 14 -13.06 -0.28 -0.08
N CYS A 15 -12.69 -1.53 0.20
CA CYS A 15 -12.65 -2.57 -0.83
C CYS A 15 -14.06 -2.84 -1.37
N SER A 16 -14.30 -2.58 -2.66
CA SER A 16 -15.65 -2.72 -3.24
C SER A 16 -16.14 -4.18 -3.29
N TRP A 17 -15.21 -5.14 -3.37
CA TRP A 17 -15.56 -6.56 -3.31
C TRP A 17 -16.28 -6.91 -2.00
N GLY A 18 -15.86 -6.33 -0.86
CA GLY A 18 -16.61 -6.38 0.41
C GLY A 18 -16.79 -7.74 1.09
N LYS A 19 -16.44 -8.85 0.41
CA LYS A 19 -16.84 -10.22 0.80
C LYS A 19 -15.72 -11.05 1.42
N CYS A 20 -14.49 -10.55 1.44
CA CYS A 20 -13.37 -11.28 1.99
C CYS A 20 -13.48 -11.39 3.53
N TYR A 21 -13.69 -12.60 4.03
CA TYR A 21 -13.73 -12.88 5.46
C TYR A 21 -12.40 -12.59 6.16
N PHE A 22 -11.26 -12.76 5.47
CA PHE A 22 -9.93 -12.65 6.07
C PHE A 22 -9.33 -11.25 6.06
N CYS A 23 -9.61 -10.42 5.04
CA CYS A 23 -8.93 -9.12 4.92
C CYS A 23 -9.65 -7.96 5.62
N GLY A 24 -10.98 -8.06 5.82
CA GLY A 24 -11.76 -7.03 6.55
C GLY A 24 -11.85 -5.66 5.88
N TRP A 25 -11.16 -5.41 4.75
CA TRP A 25 -11.13 -4.12 4.05
C TRP A 25 -12.48 -3.62 3.55
N GLY A 26 -13.45 -4.52 3.36
CA GLY A 26 -14.83 -4.15 3.03
C GLY A 26 -15.58 -3.46 4.17
N LYS A 27 -15.13 -3.63 5.42
CA LYS A 27 -15.77 -3.08 6.63
C LYS A 27 -15.07 -1.82 7.14
N ARG A 28 -13.94 -1.45 6.55
CA ARG A 28 -13.14 -0.28 6.92
C ARG A 28 -13.20 0.73 5.78
N ARG A 29 -13.28 2.01 6.12
CA ARG A 29 -13.16 3.11 5.16
C ARG A 29 -11.99 3.99 5.58
N VAL A 30 -11.06 4.23 4.67
CA VAL A 30 -9.92 5.12 4.87
C VAL A 30 -10.07 6.31 3.94
N GLU A 31 -10.27 7.49 4.52
CA GLU A 31 -10.27 8.72 3.76
C GLU A 31 -8.83 9.21 3.64
N CYS A 32 -8.30 9.19 2.42
CA CYS A 32 -7.03 9.83 2.11
C CYS A 32 -7.06 10.32 0.66
N SER A 33 -6.35 11.39 0.37
CA SER A 33 -6.08 11.85 -0.98
C SER A 33 -5.01 11.01 -1.67
N LEU A 34 -4.94 11.09 -3.00
CA LEU A 34 -3.86 10.48 -3.77
C LEU A 34 -2.49 11.07 -3.41
N ASP A 35 -2.43 12.36 -3.07
CA ASP A 35 -1.16 13.00 -2.73
C ASP A 35 -0.64 12.56 -1.36
N GLU A 36 -1.53 12.27 -0.41
CA GLU A 36 -1.15 11.63 0.85
C GLU A 36 -0.60 10.21 0.63
N LEU A 37 -1.20 9.40 -0.27
CA LEU A 37 -0.68 8.07 -0.61
C LEU A 37 0.71 8.15 -1.25
N LYS A 38 0.88 9.06 -2.21
CA LYS A 38 2.19 9.32 -2.84
C LYS A 38 3.20 9.74 -1.77
N GLY A 39 2.82 10.64 -0.88
CA GLY A 39 3.67 11.09 0.23
C GLY A 39 4.15 9.93 1.10
N ARG A 40 3.28 8.97 1.45
CA ARG A 40 3.67 7.78 2.22
C ARG A 40 4.76 6.96 1.52
N ILE A 41 4.61 6.73 0.22
CA ILE A 41 5.59 5.98 -0.58
C ILE A 41 6.90 6.77 -0.69
N PHE A 42 6.84 8.04 -1.06
CA PHE A 42 8.03 8.86 -1.27
C PHE A 42 8.80 9.11 0.03
N ASN A 43 8.12 9.26 1.17
CA ASN A 43 8.79 9.39 2.46
C ASN A 43 9.49 8.08 2.87
N LEU A 44 8.84 6.94 2.64
CA LEU A 44 9.41 5.61 2.90
C LEU A 44 10.66 5.37 2.04
N LEU A 45 10.56 5.59 0.73
CA LEU A 45 11.69 5.42 -0.21
C LEU A 45 12.76 6.48 0.02
N GLY A 46 12.36 7.72 0.27
CA GLY A 46 13.23 8.85 0.56
C GLY A 46 13.97 8.75 1.89
N SER A 47 13.55 7.87 2.80
CA SER A 47 14.33 7.52 3.99
C SER A 47 15.45 6.51 3.71
N LYS A 48 15.44 5.89 2.52
CA LYS A 48 16.33 4.80 2.09
C LYS A 48 17.07 5.14 0.79
N ARG A 49 17.68 6.33 0.76
CA ARG A 49 18.19 6.97 -0.47
C ARG A 49 19.42 6.33 -1.08
N ARG A 50 20.13 5.43 -0.39
CA ARG A 50 21.39 4.90 -0.93
C ARG A 50 21.08 3.81 -1.95
N GLU A 51 21.83 3.85 -3.05
CA GLU A 51 21.75 2.85 -4.08
C GLU A 51 21.98 1.45 -3.49
N GLY A 52 21.11 0.51 -3.85
CA GLY A 52 21.08 -0.84 -3.31
C GLY A 52 20.29 -1.01 -2.00
N GLU A 53 19.87 0.02 -1.26
CA GLU A 53 19.18 -0.20 0.04
C GLU A 53 17.82 -0.93 -0.04
N ILE A 54 17.24 -1.05 -1.24
CA ILE A 54 15.98 -1.75 -1.48
C ILE A 54 16.17 -2.70 -2.66
N ASP A 55 16.07 -3.99 -2.40
CA ASP A 55 16.12 -5.02 -3.45
C ASP A 55 14.70 -5.41 -3.92
N LEU A 56 13.68 -5.18 -3.08
CA LEU A 56 12.27 -5.47 -3.38
C LEU A 56 11.34 -4.57 -2.58
N LEU A 57 10.38 -3.93 -3.24
CA LEU A 57 9.25 -3.25 -2.61
C LEU A 57 7.99 -4.10 -2.73
N LYS A 58 7.40 -4.48 -1.59
CA LYS A 58 6.09 -5.11 -1.51
C LYS A 58 5.03 -4.06 -1.25
N VAL A 59 4.06 -3.97 -2.15
CA VAL A 59 2.92 -3.06 -2.00
C VAL A 59 1.69 -3.89 -1.64
N PHE A 60 1.08 -3.54 -0.52
CA PHE A 60 -0.20 -4.08 -0.08
C PHE A 60 -1.25 -2.97 -0.19
N SER A 61 -2.46 -3.28 -0.64
CA SER A 61 -3.55 -2.31 -0.78
C SER A 61 -4.78 -2.69 0.03
N SER A 62 -5.59 -1.70 0.43
CA SER A 62 -6.87 -1.89 1.14
C SER A 62 -7.98 -2.42 0.23
N GLY A 63 -7.75 -3.52 -0.46
CA GLY A 63 -8.64 -4.03 -1.50
C GLY A 63 -7.84 -4.54 -2.69
N SER A 64 -8.55 -4.86 -3.77
CA SER A 64 -7.89 -5.27 -5.01
C SER A 64 -7.37 -4.02 -5.71
N PHE A 65 -6.07 -3.97 -5.98
CA PHE A 65 -5.44 -2.90 -6.74
C PHE A 65 -6.05 -2.71 -8.14
N LEU A 66 -6.73 -3.74 -8.65
CA LEU A 66 -7.38 -3.77 -9.96
C LEU A 66 -8.91 -3.56 -9.87
N ASP A 67 -9.43 -3.09 -8.73
CA ASP A 67 -10.85 -2.83 -8.57
C ASP A 67 -11.22 -1.44 -9.13
N PRO A 68 -11.94 -1.34 -10.26
CA PRO A 68 -12.29 -0.05 -10.85
C PRO A 68 -13.33 0.73 -10.03
N LYS A 69 -13.91 0.13 -8.98
CA LYS A 69 -14.90 0.74 -8.10
C LYS A 69 -14.31 1.21 -6.78
N GLN A 70 -13.00 1.10 -6.60
CA GLN A 70 -12.26 1.54 -5.43
C GLN A 70 -11.67 2.94 -5.63
#